data_AF-A0A7C0XWH8-F1
#
_entry.id   AF-A0A7C0XWH8-F1
#
_cell.length_a   1.000
_cell.length_b   1.000
_cell.length_c   1.000
_cell.angle_alpha   90.00
_cell.angle_beta   90.00
_cell.angle_gamma   90.00
#
_symmetry.space_group_name_H-M   'P 1'
#
loop_
_entity.id
_entity.type
_entity.pdbx_description
1 polymer ?
#
loop_
_entity_poly.entity_id
_entity_poly.type
_entity_poly.pdbx_seq_one_letter_code
_entity_poly.pdbx_strand_id
1 'polypeptide(L)'
;MYVLIQQIESNILVPRVMGRSLNLHPLVVLIGVIVGGNLAGILGMLLAAPVLATIRVIGYYVFCRLYDRDPFAVDEPPPQPARRISPPIREACRSLWCRLQAFVLAARGEASESEASESEEEDETCEPTSSS
;
A
#
# COMPACT_ATOMS: atom_id res chain seq x y z
N MET A 1 17.99 -1.31 5.24
CA MET A 1 17.93 -2.33 4.17
C MET A 1 16.85 -3.38 4.44
N TYR A 2 16.86 -4.09 5.58
CA TYR A 2 15.88 -5.14 5.89
C TYR A 2 14.43 -4.65 6.01
N VAL A 3 14.19 -3.47 6.59
CA VAL A 3 12.84 -2.89 6.75
C VAL A 3 12.17 -2.57 5.41
N LEU A 4 12.94 -2.15 4.40
CA LEU A 4 12.43 -1.89 3.05
C LEU A 4 11.99 -3.19 2.35
N ILE A 5 12.78 -4.26 2.52
CA ILE A 5 12.46 -5.59 2.00
C ILE A 5 11.23 -6.17 2.71
N GLN A 6 11.18 -6.09 4.04
CA GLN A 6 10.03 -6.53 4.84
C GLN A 6 8.76 -5.76 4.49
N GLN A 7 8.85 -4.46 4.20
CA GLN A 7 7.68 -3.69 3.75
C GLN A 7 7.22 -4.12 2.36
N ILE A 8 8.12 -4.40 1.43
CA ILE A 8 7.75 -4.89 0.09
C ILE A 8 7.15 -6.30 0.15
N GLU A 9 7.73 -7.20 0.95
CA GLU A 9 7.16 -8.54 1.17
C GLU A 9 5.80 -8.46 1.84
N SER A 10 5.67 -7.73 2.95
CA SER A 10 4.43 -7.69 3.71
C SER A 10 3.29 -7.00 2.92
N ASN A 11 3.59 -5.98 2.12
CA ASN A 11 2.57 -5.25 1.36
C ASN A 11 2.17 -5.94 0.04
N ILE A 12 2.99 -6.85 -0.53
CA ILE A 12 2.70 -7.50 -1.82
C ILE A 12 2.47 -9.01 -1.71
N LEU A 13 3.25 -9.72 -0.89
CA LEU A 13 3.12 -11.18 -0.74
C LEU A 13 1.83 -11.53 0.01
N VAL A 14 1.53 -10.82 1.10
CA VAL A 14 0.36 -11.07 1.95
C VAL A 14 -0.97 -10.88 1.19
N PRO A 15 -1.23 -9.76 0.49
CA PRO A 15 -2.49 -9.62 -0.24
C PRO A 15 -2.58 -10.53 -1.47
N ARG A 16 -1.45 -10.90 -2.10
CA ARG A 16 -1.48 -11.79 -3.27
C ARG A 16 -1.81 -13.24 -2.90
N VAL A 17 -1.41 -13.68 -1.70
CA VAL A 17 -1.67 -15.03 -1.19
C VAL A 17 -3.02 -15.11 -0.46
N MET A 18 -3.36 -14.14 0.39
CA MET A 18 -4.61 -14.15 1.19
C MET A 18 -5.80 -13.43 0.55
N GLY A 19 -5.58 -12.50 -0.39
CA GLY A 19 -6.61 -11.56 -0.86
C GLY A 19 -7.74 -12.13 -1.72
N ARG A 20 -7.72 -13.42 -2.07
CA ARG A 20 -8.79 -14.05 -2.87
C ARG A 20 -9.81 -14.87 -2.08
N SER A 21 -9.51 -15.26 -0.83
CA SER A 21 -10.35 -16.23 -0.11
C SER A 21 -11.25 -15.63 0.97
N LEU A 22 -11.03 -14.37 1.36
CA LEU A 22 -11.81 -13.74 2.43
C LEU A 22 -12.62 -12.57 1.85
N ASN A 23 -13.62 -12.88 1.02
CA ASN A 23 -14.70 -11.93 0.64
C ASN A 23 -15.59 -11.59 1.84
N LEU A 24 -15.00 -11.31 3.00
CA LEU A 24 -15.68 -10.72 4.15
C LEU A 24 -15.70 -9.22 3.90
N HIS A 25 -16.85 -8.72 3.48
CA HIS A 25 -17.01 -7.31 3.19
C HIS A 25 -16.56 -6.49 4.41
N PRO A 26 -15.54 -5.61 4.30
CA PRO A 26 -14.98 -4.87 5.45
C PRO A 26 -16.03 -4.07 6.21
N LEU A 27 -17.08 -3.66 5.51
CA LEU A 27 -18.26 -2.99 6.05
C LEU A 27 -18.96 -3.83 7.14
N VAL A 28 -19.08 -5.14 6.94
CA VAL A 28 -19.78 -6.04 7.88
C VAL A 28 -18.99 -6.14 9.20
N VAL A 29 -17.66 -6.15 9.13
CA VAL A 29 -16.79 -6.11 10.32
C VAL A 29 -16.92 -4.77 11.05
N LEU A 30 -16.91 -3.66 10.31
CA LEU A 30 -17.08 -2.33 10.89
C LEU A 30 -18.41 -2.20 11.63
N ILE A 31 -19.51 -2.61 10.99
CA ILE A 31 -20.84 -2.61 11.60
C ILE A 31 -20.86 -3.52 12.85
N GLY A 32 -20.26 -4.71 12.75
CA GLY A 32 -20.14 -5.64 13.89
C GLY A 32 -19.40 -5.04 15.09
N VAL A 33 -18.31 -4.30 14.86
CA VAL A 33 -17.54 -3.63 15.93
C VAL A 33 -18.35 -2.49 16.56
N ILE A 34 -19.06 -1.70 15.76
CA ILE A 34 -19.92 -0.62 16.28
C ILE A 34 -21.03 -1.20 17.13
N VAL A 35 -21.73 -2.23 16.64
CA VAL A 35 -22.82 -2.89 17.37
C VAL A 35 -22.30 -3.57 18.64
N GLY A 36 -21.22 -4.36 18.53
CA GLY A 36 -20.59 -5.02 19.68
C GLY A 36 -20.10 -4.01 20.73
N GLY A 37 -19.53 -2.89 20.27
CA GLY A 37 -19.12 -1.77 21.11
C GLY A 37 -20.27 -1.14 21.89
N ASN A 38 -21.46 -1.03 21.30
CA ASN A 38 -22.64 -0.52 22.00
C ASN A 38 -23.25 -1.55 22.98
N LEU A 39 -23.15 -2.85 22.71
CA LEU A 39 -23.72 -3.90 23.58
C LEU A 39 -22.86 -4.20 24.81
N ALA A 40 -21.53 -4.32 24.64
CA ALA A 40 -20.60 -4.78 25.67
C ALA A 40 -19.36 -3.88 25.83
N GLY A 41 -19.37 -2.68 25.24
CA GLY A 41 -18.26 -1.73 25.33
C GLY A 41 -17.00 -2.25 24.64
N ILE A 42 -15.85 -1.99 25.26
CA ILE A 42 -14.52 -2.39 24.74
C ILE A 42 -14.42 -3.92 24.56
N LEU A 43 -15.01 -4.71 25.47
CA LEU A 43 -15.03 -6.17 25.34
C LEU A 43 -15.80 -6.62 24.10
N GLY A 44 -16.90 -5.94 23.77
CA GLY A 44 -17.68 -6.22 22.57
C GLY A 44 -16.93 -5.86 21.28
N MET A 45 -16.11 -4.80 21.28
CA MET A 45 -15.23 -4.49 20.15
C MET A 45 -14.15 -5.56 19.94
N LEU A 46 -13.55 -6.06 21.02
CA LEU A 46 -12.51 -7.10 20.95
C LEU A 46 -13.07 -8.44 20.43
N LEU A 47 -14.27 -8.80 20.90
CA LEU A 47 -14.94 -10.05 20.50
C LEU A 47 -15.72 -9.94 19.18
N ALA A 48 -15.88 -8.75 18.61
CA ALA A 48 -16.66 -8.55 17.39
C ALA A 48 -16.17 -9.42 16.22
N ALA A 49 -14.86 -9.48 16.00
CA ALA A 49 -14.28 -10.24 14.89
C ALA A 49 -14.55 -11.75 14.96
N PRO A 50 -14.20 -12.47 16.05
CA PRO A 50 -14.49 -13.90 16.16
C PRO A 50 -15.99 -14.20 16.18
N VAL A 51 -16.81 -13.40 16.87
CA VAL A 51 -18.28 -13.59 16.91
C VAL A 51 -18.89 -13.47 15.53
N LEU A 52 -18.52 -12.42 14.77
CA LEU A 52 -19.01 -12.20 13.42
C LEU A 52 -18.58 -13.33 12.47
N ALA A 53 -17.35 -13.83 12.62
CA ALA A 53 -16.88 -14.99 11.86
C ALA A 53 -17.72 -16.24 12.15
N THR A 54 -18.01 -16.53 13.42
CA THR A 54 -18.85 -17.67 13.83
C THR A 54 -20.25 -17.56 13.27
N ILE A 55 -20.91 -16.40 13.41
CA ILE A 55 -22.26 -16.16 12.86
C ILE A 55 -22.27 -16.36 11.35
N ARG A 56 -21.25 -15.87 10.64
CA ARG A 56 -21.14 -16.00 9.18
C ARG A 56 -20.98 -17.45 8.75
N VAL A 57 -20.18 -18.25 9.45
CA VAL A 57 -20.02 -19.69 9.16
C VAL A 57 -21.31 -20.45 9.41
N ILE A 58 -21.96 -20.21 10.56
CA ILE A 58 -23.24 -20.87 10.89
C ILE A 58 -24.32 -20.47 9.89
N GLY A 59 -24.45 -19.17 9.60
CA GLY A 59 -25.40 -18.65 8.62
C GLY A 59 -25.16 -19.22 7.22
N TYR A 60 -23.91 -19.29 6.77
CA TYR A 60 -23.54 -19.93 5.51
C TYR A 60 -23.93 -21.41 5.49
N TYR A 61 -23.61 -22.16 6.56
CA TYR A 61 -23.93 -23.57 6.67
C TYR A 61 -25.44 -23.82 6.63
N VAL A 62 -26.22 -23.05 7.40
CA VAL A 62 -27.68 -23.13 7.43
C VAL A 62 -28.27 -22.75 6.08
N PHE A 63 -27.76 -21.68 5.45
CA PHE A 63 -28.23 -21.24 4.14
C PHE A 63 -27.97 -22.29 3.06
N CYS A 64 -26.76 -22.85 2.99
CA CYS A 64 -26.43 -23.95 2.09
C CYS A 64 -27.34 -25.16 2.30
N ARG A 65 -27.53 -25.57 3.56
CA ARG A 65 -28.40 -26.71 3.92
C ARG A 65 -29.86 -26.46 3.55
N LEU A 66 -30.34 -25.23 3.62
CA LEU A 66 -31.71 -24.87 3.26
C LEU A 66 -31.91 -24.75 1.73
N TYR A 67 -30.88 -24.34 1.01
CA TYR A 67 -30.88 -24.18 -0.45
C TYR A 67 -30.46 -25.44 -1.23
N ASP A 68 -30.40 -26.60 -0.55
CA ASP A 68 -29.94 -27.87 -1.15
C ASP A 68 -28.59 -27.74 -1.89
N ARG A 69 -27.73 -26.85 -1.39
CA ARG A 69 -26.35 -26.72 -1.82
C ARG A 69 -25.48 -27.49 -0.85
N ASP A 70 -24.73 -28.45 -1.36
CA ASP A 70 -23.72 -29.15 -0.57
C ASP A 70 -22.68 -28.15 -0.03
N PRO A 71 -22.56 -27.95 1.30
CA PRO A 71 -21.63 -26.98 1.88
C PRO A 71 -20.15 -27.35 1.67
N PHE A 72 -19.90 -28.59 1.26
CA PHE A 72 -18.57 -29.13 0.98
C PHE A 72 -18.46 -29.72 -0.43
N ALA A 73 -19.43 -29.46 -1.32
CA ALA A 73 -19.18 -29.72 -2.73
C ALA A 73 -17.99 -28.85 -3.12
N VAL A 74 -16.87 -29.49 -3.37
CA VAL A 74 -15.74 -28.86 -4.02
C VAL A 74 -16.24 -28.58 -5.43
N ASP A 75 -16.89 -27.43 -5.62
CA ASP A 75 -17.15 -26.89 -6.95
C ASP A 75 -15.78 -26.86 -7.62
N GLU A 76 -15.52 -27.84 -8.48
CA GLU A 76 -14.27 -27.91 -9.21
C GLU A 76 -14.22 -26.61 -10.00
N PRO A 77 -13.31 -25.67 -9.63
CA PRO A 77 -13.34 -24.37 -10.25
C PRO A 77 -13.17 -24.61 -11.74
N PRO A 78 -14.03 -24.02 -12.61
CA PRO A 78 -13.92 -24.20 -14.05
C PRO A 78 -12.46 -24.01 -14.43
N PRO A 79 -11.87 -24.92 -15.24
CA PRO A 79 -10.43 -25.04 -15.43
C PRO A 79 -9.83 -23.66 -15.61
N GLN A 80 -9.24 -23.13 -14.54
CA GLN A 80 -8.73 -21.77 -14.57
C GLN A 80 -7.58 -21.81 -15.55
N PRO A 81 -7.64 -21.11 -16.70
CA PRO A 81 -6.51 -21.06 -17.59
C PRO A 81 -5.36 -20.53 -16.75
N ALA A 82 -4.29 -21.33 -16.63
CA ALA A 82 -3.17 -21.09 -15.75
C ALA A 82 -2.88 -19.60 -15.70
N ARG A 83 -3.32 -18.94 -14.63
CA ARG A 83 -3.33 -17.49 -14.56
C ARG A 83 -1.87 -17.08 -14.69
N ARG A 84 -1.47 -16.61 -15.87
CA ARG A 84 -0.11 -16.13 -16.15
C ARG A 84 0.19 -15.12 -15.06
N ILE A 85 1.03 -15.52 -14.13
CA ILE A 85 1.63 -14.60 -13.16
C ILE A 85 2.60 -13.78 -14.00
N SER A 86 2.09 -12.76 -14.70
CA SER A 86 2.94 -11.71 -15.25
C SER A 86 3.54 -11.00 -14.03
N PRO A 87 4.87 -10.95 -13.85
CA PRO A 87 5.47 -10.22 -12.73
C PRO A 87 5.51 -8.72 -13.08
N PRO A 88 4.58 -7.90 -12.55
CA PRO A 88 4.47 -6.49 -12.97
C PRO A 88 5.57 -5.61 -12.35
N ILE A 89 6.31 -6.15 -11.37
CA ILE A 89 7.29 -5.39 -10.58
C ILE A 89 8.53 -5.01 -11.38
N ARG A 90 8.93 -5.87 -12.33
CA ARG A 90 10.14 -5.64 -13.13
C ARG A 90 9.92 -4.54 -14.17
N GLU A 91 8.70 -4.40 -14.66
CA GLU A 91 8.31 -3.36 -15.63
C GLU A 91 8.05 -2.02 -14.94
N ALA A 92 7.40 -2.02 -13.77
CA ALA A 92 7.17 -0.82 -12.97
C ALA A 92 8.47 -0.21 -12.42
N CYS A 93 9.42 -1.04 -11.96
CA CYS A 93 10.72 -0.55 -11.49
C CYS A 93 11.53 0.06 -12.63
N ARG A 94 11.44 -0.51 -13.84
CA ARG A 94 12.11 0.02 -15.03
C ARG A 94 11.54 1.37 -15.46
N SER A 95 10.21 1.54 -15.41
CA SER A 95 9.59 2.83 -15.75
C SER A 95 9.91 3.91 -14.70
N LEU A 96 9.95 3.55 -13.42
CA LEU A 96 10.38 4.46 -12.36
C LEU A 96 11.85 4.86 -12.51
N TRP A 97 12.74 3.89 -12.77
CA TRP A 97 14.17 4.12 -12.97
C TRP A 97 14.44 5.05 -14.16
N CYS A 98 13.78 4.82 -15.30
CA CYS A 98 13.90 5.69 -16.46
C CYS A 98 13.40 7.12 -16.18
N ARG A 99 12.29 7.28 -15.45
CA ARG A 99 11.77 8.60 -15.09
C ARG A 99 12.67 9.33 -14.09
N LEU A 100 13.21 8.63 -13.10
CA LEU A 100 14.17 9.20 -12.15
C LEU A 100 15.47 9.61 -12.85
N GLN A 101 15.99 8.76 -13.73
CA GLN A 101 17.23 9.04 -14.45
C GLN A 101 17.06 10.22 -15.42
N ALA A 102 15.92 10.33 -16.10
CA ALA A 102 15.58 11.50 -16.91
C ALA A 102 15.48 12.78 -16.05
N PHE A 103 14.87 12.69 -14.87
CA PHE A 103 14.76 13.80 -13.93
C PHE A 103 16.13 14.26 -13.40
N VAL A 104 17.00 13.32 -13.04
CA VAL A 104 18.36 13.62 -12.54
C VAL A 104 19.25 14.21 -13.64
N LEU A 105 19.12 13.75 -14.89
CA LEU A 105 19.83 14.36 -16.02
C LEU A 105 19.34 15.77 -16.34
N ALA A 106 18.04 16.04 -16.19
CA ALA A 106 17.48 17.38 -16.31
C ALA A 106 18.03 18.32 -15.22
N ALA A 107 18.02 17.89 -13.96
CA ALA A 107 18.57 18.67 -12.84
C ALA A 107 20.09 18.91 -12.95
N ARG A 108 20.83 18.03 -13.64
CA ARG A 108 22.26 18.20 -13.90
C ARG A 108 22.55 19.16 -15.06
N GLY A 109 21.58 19.39 -15.95
CA GLY A 109 21.65 20.41 -17.00
C GLY A 109 21.53 21.84 -16.45
N GLU A 110 20.73 22.04 -15.40
CA GLU A 110 20.57 23.34 -14.73
C GLU A 110 21.81 23.77 -13.93
N ALA A 111 22.68 22.83 -13.54
CA ALA A 111 23.88 23.13 -12.77
C ALA A 111 25.06 23.66 -13.62
N SER A 112 24.96 23.66 -14.95
CA SER A 112 26.03 24.15 -15.84
C SER A 112 25.86 25.61 -16.28
N GLU A 113 24.74 26.27 -15.93
CA GLU A 113 24.43 27.65 -16.36
C GLU A 113 24.49 28.69 -15.22
N SER A 114 24.86 28.30 -14.00
CA SER A 114 24.88 29.21 -12.83
C SER A 114 26.27 29.59 -12.31
N GLU A 115 27.37 29.25 -13.00
CA GLU A 115 28.74 29.74 -12.66
C GLU A 115 29.21 30.93 -13.52
N ALA A 116 28.34 31.56 -14.30
CA ALA A 116 28.63 32.83 -14.98
C ALA A 116 27.49 33.82 -14.74
N SER A 117 27.83 35.07 -14.39
CA SER A 117 26.96 36.23 -14.04
C SER A 117 26.11 36.00 -12.80
N GLU A 118 26.25 36.70 -11.67
CA GLU A 118 26.23 38.14 -11.39
C GLU A 118 26.66 38.24 -9.89
N SER A 119 27.26 39.29 -9.32
CA SER A 119 27.14 40.72 -9.57
C SER A 119 28.23 41.47 -8.80
N GLU A 120 28.63 42.60 -9.36
CA GLU A 120 29.18 43.78 -8.69
C GLU A 120 28.23 44.34 -7.59
N GLU A 121 28.68 45.43 -6.94
CA GLU A 121 27.99 46.29 -5.97
C GLU A 121 27.93 45.74 -4.52
N GLU A 122 28.31 46.41 -3.43
CA GLU A 122 28.95 47.68 -3.07
C GLU A 122 29.03 47.63 -1.53
N ASP A 123 30.14 48.01 -0.88
CA ASP A 123 30.09 48.75 0.40
C ASP A 123 31.49 49.24 0.83
N GLU A 124 31.75 50.48 0.45
CA GLU A 124 32.09 51.57 1.36
C GLU A 124 32.89 51.23 2.64
N THR A 125 34.19 51.58 2.65
CA THR A 125 34.81 52.29 3.79
C THR A 125 36.04 53.05 3.31
N CYS A 126 35.97 54.37 3.45
CA CYS A 126 37.03 55.34 3.21
C CYS A 126 38.17 55.25 4.23
N GLU A 127 39.39 55.43 3.71
CA GLU A 127 40.53 56.19 4.29
C GLU A 127 41.13 55.77 5.65
N PRO A 128 42.26 56.36 6.10
CA PRO A 128 43.44 56.85 5.37
C PRO A 128 44.75 56.33 6.02
N THR A 129 45.84 56.12 5.28
CA THR A 129 47.21 56.38 5.82
C THR A 129 48.24 56.46 4.70
N SER A 130 48.79 57.66 4.53
CA SER A 130 50.23 57.96 4.41
C SER A 130 51.19 56.79 4.12
N SER A 131 51.99 56.92 3.05
CA SER A 131 53.44 57.15 3.15
C SER A 131 54.17 56.81 1.84
N SER A 132 54.47 57.83 1.03
CA SER A 132 55.81 58.14 0.45
C SER A 132 55.71 59.43 -0.35
#